data_AF-A0A3L9M9D6-F1
#
_entry.id   AF-A0A3L9M9D6-F1
#
_cell.length_a   1.000
_cell.length_b   1.000
_cell.length_c   1.000
_cell.angle_alpha   90.00
_cell.angle_beta   90.00
_cell.angle_gamma   90.00
#
_symmetry.space_group_name_H-M   'P 1'
#
loop_
_entity.id
_entity.type
_entity.pdbx_description
1 polymer ?
#
loop_
_entity_poly.entity_id
_entity_poly.type
_entity_poly.pdbx_seq_one_letter_code
_entity_poly.pdbx_strand_id
1 'polypeptide(L)' 'MSQMINYNGEMIRINSTNSNKLEYSKNDGRTWNTRFSGSSYGNFIELIDNGKELLAKTSKGLYYSKNEGRTWNKRS' A
#
# COMPACT_ATOMS: atom_id res chain seq x y z
N MET A 1 1.70 5.56 -13.35
CA MET A 1 1.17 4.41 -12.59
C MET A 1 2.19 4.08 -11.52
N SER A 2 2.07 4.71 -10.36
CA SER A 2 3.10 4.63 -9.33
C SER A 2 2.78 3.47 -8.40
N GLN A 3 3.29 2.28 -8.71
CA GLN A 3 3.19 1.08 -7.86
C GLN A 3 4.00 1.22 -6.56
N MET A 4 4.69 2.35 -6.37
CA MET A 4 5.61 2.61 -5.28
C MET A 4 5.54 4.08 -4.85
N ILE A 5 5.51 4.32 -3.55
CA ILE A 5 5.46 5.65 -2.93
C ILE A 5 6.48 5.73 -1.79
N ASN A 6 6.90 6.94 -1.44
CA ASN A 6 7.63 7.21 -0.21
C ASN A 6 6.65 7.69 0.85
N TYR A 7 6.60 7.03 2.00
CA TYR A 7 5.72 7.38 3.10
C TYR A 7 6.50 7.28 4.41
N ASN A 8 6.58 8.37 5.16
CA ASN A 8 7.25 8.43 6.47
C ASN A 8 8.72 7.94 6.45
N GLY A 9 9.45 8.21 5.37
CA GLY A 9 10.85 7.75 5.19
C GLY A 9 10.99 6.28 4.80
N GLU A 10 9.90 5.58 4.51
CA GLU A 10 9.89 4.21 4.00
C GLU A 10 9.35 4.18 2.57
N MET A 11 9.90 3.31 1.73
CA MET A 11 9.32 3.04 0.41
C MET A 11 8.23 1.98 0.58
N ILE A 12 7.02 2.24 0.12
CA ILE A 12 5.91 1.28 0.10
C ILE A 12 5.59 0.95 -1.34
N ARG A 13 5.48 -0.34 -1.68
CA ARG A 13 5.08 -0.79 -3.02
C ARG A 13 3.98 -1.83 -3.00
N ILE A 14 3.27 -1.90 -4.11
CA ILE A 14 2.41 -3.04 -4.45
C ILE A 14 3.31 -4.14 -5.01
N ASN A 15 3.15 -5.36 -4.51
CA ASN A 15 3.92 -6.49 -5.01
C ASN A 15 3.53 -6.83 -6.47
N SER A 16 4.53 -7.05 -7.32
CA SER A 16 4.35 -7.25 -8.77
C SER A 16 3.76 -8.61 -9.14
N THR A 17 3.95 -9.63 -8.31
CA THR A 17 3.41 -10.98 -8.55
C THR A 17 2.08 -11.22 -7.86
N ASN A 18 1.82 -10.53 -6.75
CA ASN A 18 0.59 -10.59 -5.99
C ASN A 18 0.12 -9.20 -5.58
N SER A 19 -0.78 -8.63 -6.37
CA SER A 19 -1.38 -7.32 -6.10
C SER A 19 -2.20 -7.25 -4.81
N ASN A 20 -2.45 -8.35 -4.10
CA ASN A 20 -3.06 -8.35 -2.77
C ASN A 20 -2.02 -8.17 -1.63
N LYS A 21 -0.74 -8.04 -1.99
CA LYS A 21 0.37 -7.90 -1.05
C LYS A 21 1.01 -6.51 -1.20
N LEU A 22 1.21 -5.86 -0.07
CA LEU A 22 1.99 -4.64 0.04
C LEU A 22 3.31 -4.94 0.73
N GLU A 23 4.36 -4.28 0.27
CA GLU A 23 5.71 -4.42 0.78
C GLU A 23 6.27 -3.05 1.14
N TYR A 24 7.13 -3.00 2.14
CA TYR A 24 7.83 -1.78 2.53
C TYR A 24 9.34 -2.00 2.65
N SER A 25 10.10 -0.94 2.41
CA SER A 25 11.56 -0.93 2.51
C SER A 25 12.01 0.29 3.33
N LYS A 26 12.99 0.05 4.21
CA LYS A 26 13.65 1.08 5.04
C LYS A 26 15.07 1.41 4.55
N ASN A 27 15.51 0.78 3.47
CA ASN A 27 16.88 0.81 2.99
C ASN A 27 16.92 1.04 1.47
N ASP A 28 16.17 2.03 1.01
CA ASP A 28 16.14 2.47 -0.39
C ASP A 28 15.83 1.35 -1.39
N GLY A 29 14.92 0.45 -1.02
CA GLY A 29 14.47 -0.64 -1.89
C GLY A 29 15.44 -1.82 -1.98
N ARG A 30 16.51 -1.86 -1.17
CA ARG A 30 17.46 -2.99 -1.13
C ARG A 30 16.83 -4.26 -0.56
N THR A 31 16.02 -4.14 0.49
CA THR A 31 15.21 -5.24 1.01
C THR A 31 13.77 -4.80 1.23
N TRP A 32 12.86 -5.75 1.04
CA TRP A 32 11.42 -5.52 1.11
C TRP A 32 10.80 -6.46 2.14
N ASN A 33 10.07 -5.89 3.08
CA ASN A 33 9.34 -6.61 4.11
C ASN A 33 7.85 -6.56 3.80
N THR A 34 7.11 -7.62 4.13
CA THR A 34 5.66 -7.64 3.96
C THR A 34 5.02 -6.64 4.91
N ARG A 35 4.27 -5.68 4.36
CA ARG A 35 3.46 -4.73 5.14
C ARG A 35 2.04 -5.24 5.34
N PHE A 36 1.47 -5.78 4.28
CA PHE A 36 0.14 -6.36 4.27
C PHE A 36 0.10 -7.52 3.27
N SER A 37 -0.66 -8.56 3.59
CA SER A 37 -0.90 -9.68 2.69
C SER A 37 -2.28 -10.25 2.98
N GLY A 38 -3.19 -10.17 2.01
CA GLY A 38 -4.53 -10.73 2.14
C GLY A 38 -5.50 -10.20 1.10
N SER A 39 -6.58 -10.93 0.85
CA SER A 39 -7.58 -10.60 -0.19
C SER A 39 -8.76 -9.75 0.31
N SER A 40 -8.74 -9.35 1.60
CA SER A 40 -9.84 -8.62 2.25
C SER A 40 -10.22 -7.35 1.48
N TYR A 41 -9.23 -6.61 0.97
CA TYR A 41 -9.42 -5.33 0.29
C TYR A 41 -9.35 -5.42 -1.23
N GLY A 42 -9.14 -6.62 -1.78
CA GLY A 42 -8.93 -6.86 -3.22
C GLY A 42 -7.52 -6.49 -3.69
N ASN A 43 -7.35 -6.48 -5.01
CA ASN A 43 -6.06 -6.18 -5.62
C ASN A 43 -5.78 -4.68 -5.50
N PHE A 44 -4.65 -4.31 -4.92
CA PHE A 44 -4.14 -2.95 -4.93
C PHE A 44 -3.71 -2.58 -6.36
N ILE A 45 -4.21 -1.46 -6.86
CA ILE A 45 -3.93 -0.95 -8.21
C ILE A 45 -3.01 0.27 -8.11
N GLU A 46 -3.28 1.15 -7.16
CA GLU A 46 -2.53 2.39 -6.95
C GLU A 46 -2.46 2.73 -5.47
N LEU A 47 -1.32 3.28 -5.05
CA LEU A 47 -1.10 3.84 -3.72
C LEU A 47 -0.82 5.35 -3.85
N ILE A 48 -1.45 6.14 -2.99
CA ILE A 48 -1.29 7.59 -2.96
C ILE A 48 -1.01 8.00 -1.52
N ASP A 49 0.03 8.80 -1.34
CA ASP A 49 0.29 9.48 -0.07
C ASP A 49 -0.55 10.76 0.02
N ASN A 50 -1.45 10.84 1.00
CA ASN A 50 -2.26 12.02 1.31
C ASN A 50 -1.77 12.75 2.57
N GLY A 51 -0.54 12.47 3.02
CA GLY A 51 0.13 13.08 4.17
C GLY A 51 -0.39 12.60 5.54
N LYS A 52 -1.70 12.68 5.77
CA LYS A 52 -2.36 12.20 7.00
C LYS A 52 -2.79 10.74 6.94
N GLU A 53 -2.96 10.21 5.74
CA GLU A 53 -3.44 8.87 5.47
C GLU A 53 -2.90 8.38 4.13
N LEU A 54 -2.79 7.08 3.98
CA LEU A 54 -2.52 6.43 2.72
C LEU A 54 -3.83 6.10 2.02
N LEU A 55 -3.92 6.38 0.73
CA LEU A 55 -5.05 5.98 -0.09
C LEU A 55 -4.63 4.83 -0.99
N ALA A 56 -5.52 3.86 -1.14
CA ALA A 56 -5.37 2.73 -2.03
C ALA A 56 -6.57 2.64 -2.94
N LYS A 57 -6.33 2.74 -4.24
CA LYS A 57 -7.31 2.32 -5.23
C LYS A 57 -7.17 0.81 -5.38
N THR A 58 -8.23 0.07 -5.06
CA THR A 58 -8.25 -1.38 -5.19
C THR A 58 -9.35 -1.83 -6.15
N SER A 59 -9.34 -3.12 -6.51
CA SER A 59 -10.41 -3.72 -7.31
C SER A 59 -11.77 -3.74 -6.61
N LYS A 60 -11.83 -3.54 -5.28
CA LYS A 60 -13.08 -3.50 -4.49
C LYS A 60 -13.55 -2.08 -4.16
N GLY A 61 -12.81 -1.06 -4.61
CA GLY A 61 -13.13 0.35 -4.39
C GLY A 61 -11.96 1.15 -3.85
N LEU A 62 -12.25 2.34 -3.34
CA LEU A 62 -11.26 3.20 -2.70
C LEU A 62 -11.15 2.84 -1.22
N TYR A 63 -9.93 2.70 -0.73
CA TYR A 63 -9.62 2.44 0.67
C TYR A 63 -8.65 3.48 1.20
N TYR A 64 -8.68 3.72 2.51
CA TYR A 64 -7.72 4.57 3.20
C TYR A 64 -7.13 3.87 4.44
N SER A 65 -5.89 4.21 4.77
CA SER A 65 -5.17 3.67 5.92
C SER A 65 -4.56 4.80 6.74
N LYS A 66 -4.78 4.78 8.05
CA LYS A 66 -4.19 5.73 9.03
C LYS A 66 -3.02 5.13 9.83
N ASN A 67 -2.68 3.88 9.55
CA ASN A 67 -1.62 3.13 10.24
C ASN A 67 -0.59 2.62 9.24
N GLU A 68 -0.14 3.53 8.36
CA GLU A 68 0.96 3.29 7.43
C GLU A 68 0.72 2.16 6.42
N GLY A 69 -0.53 1.76 6.16
CA GLY A 69 -0.88 0.72 5.18
C GLY A 69 -1.03 -0.68 5.77
N ARG A 70 -1.04 -0.81 7.11
CA ARG A 70 -1.21 -2.10 7.80
C ARG A 70 -2.66 -2.56 7.81
N THR A 71 -3.61 -1.64 7.99
CA THR A 71 -5.05 -1.90 7.85
C THR A 71 -5.72 -0.83 7.01
N TRP A 72 -6.81 -1.22 6.35
CA TRP A 72 -7.50 -0.36 5.38
C TRP A 72 -8.99 -0.29 5.71
N ASN A 73 -9.55 0.91 5.63
CA ASN A 73 -10.97 1.18 5.77
C ASN A 73 -11.51 1.63 4.42
N LYS A 74 -12.70 1.15 4.06
CA LYS A 74 -13.33 1.56 2.80
C LYS A 74 -13.67 3.05 2.87
N ARG A 75 -13.25 3.82 1.86
CA ARG A 75 -13.71 5.19 1.64
C ARG A 75 -14.97 5.06 0.79
N SER A 76 -16.13 5.22 1.44
CA SER A 76 -17.47 5.07 0.86
C SER A 76 -17.63 5.84 -0.44
#